data_AF-A0A7J9HT36-F1
#
_entry.id   AF-A0A7J9HT36-F1
#
_cell.length_a   1.000
_cell.length_b   1.000
_cell.length_c   1.000
_cell.angle_alpha   90.00
_cell.angle_beta   90.00
_cell.angle_gamma   90.00
#
_symmetry.space_group_name_H-M   'P 1'
#
loop_
_entity.id
_entity.type
_entity.pdbx_description
1 polymer ?
#
loop_
_entity_poly.entity_id
_entity_poly.type
_entity_poly.pdbx_seq_one_letter_code
_entity_poly.pdbx_strand_id
1 'polypeptide(L)'
;MDIDLHKIIRSNQALTDDHCQYFLYQLLWGLKYIHSINVLHSDLKPSNMLLNANCDLMICDFGLARTTSETNFMSEYVVTR
;
A
#
# COMPACT_ATOMS: atom_id res chain seq x y z
N MET A 1 5.87 3.27 -14.02
CA MET A 1 5.80 2.69 -12.65
C MET A 1 6.80 1.58 -12.66
N ASP A 2 7.94 1.84 -12.03
CA ASP A 2 9.21 1.29 -12.51
C ASP A 2 9.79 0.32 -11.48
N ILE A 3 9.42 0.48 -10.21
CA ILE A 3 9.93 -0.33 -9.11
C ILE A 3 8.92 -0.38 -7.95
N ASP A 4 8.89 -1.49 -7.23
CA ASP A 4 8.15 -1.60 -5.98
C ASP A 4 8.96 -1.06 -4.78
N LEU A 5 8.29 -0.55 -3.76
CA LEU A 5 8.92 0.03 -2.57
C LEU A 5 9.76 -1.02 -1.81
N HIS A 6 9.41 -2.31 -1.90
CA HIS A 6 10.19 -3.40 -1.30
C HIS A 6 11.64 -3.43 -1.84
N LYS A 7 11.84 -3.27 -3.15
CA LYS A 7 13.19 -3.19 -3.73
C LYS A 7 13.94 -1.94 -3.32
N ILE A 8 13.28 -0.80 -3.18
CA ILE A 8 13.92 0.45 -2.72
C ILE A 8 14.43 0.28 -1.29
N ILE A 9 13.60 -0.24 -0.38
CA ILE A 9 13.97 -0.48 1.03
C ILE A 9 15.16 -1.44 1.15
N ARG A 10 15.29 -2.42 0.25
CA ARG A 10 16.40 -3.40 0.25
C ARG A 10 17.63 -2.96 -0.52
N SER A 11 17.56 -1.84 -1.24
CA SER A 11 18.68 -1.29 -1.99
C SER A 11 19.65 -0.55 -1.06
N ASN A 12 20.84 -0.21 -1.56
CA ASN A 12 21.79 0.67 -0.86
C ASN A 12 21.39 2.15 -0.94
N GLN A 13 20.22 2.48 -1.50
CA GLN A 13 19.76 3.86 -1.58
C GLN A 13 19.30 4.33 -0.20
N ALA A 14 19.88 5.43 0.27
CA ALA A 14 19.47 6.02 1.55
C ALA A 14 18.09 6.66 1.42
N LEU A 15 17.14 6.20 2.24
CA LEU A 15 15.85 6.85 2.44
C LEU A 15 15.98 7.83 3.61
N THR A 16 15.71 9.10 3.33
CA THR A 16 15.63 10.14 4.36
C THR A 16 14.24 10.17 5.00
N ASP A 17 14.11 10.82 6.15
CA ASP A 17 12.82 11.02 6.81
C ASP A 17 11.80 11.73 5.91
N ASP A 18 12.25 12.68 5.07
CA ASP A 18 11.38 13.37 4.10
C ASP A 18 10.78 12.38 3.08
N HIS A 19 11.56 11.41 2.60
CA HIS A 19 11.05 10.36 1.71
C HIS A 19 9.99 9.52 2.42
N CYS A 20 10.26 9.12 3.68
CA CYS A 20 9.32 8.34 4.49
C CYS A 20 8.00 9.12 4.72
N GLN A 21 8.09 10.39 5.07
CA GLN A 21 6.92 11.26 5.25
C GLN A 21 6.13 11.41 3.94
N TYR A 22 6.82 11.60 2.82
CA TYR A 22 6.18 11.75 1.51
C TYR A 22 5.47 10.46 1.07
N PHE A 23 6.09 9.29 1.24
CA PHE A 23 5.46 8.01 0.95
C PHE A 23 4.26 7.74 1.87
N LEU A 24 4.40 8.03 3.16
CA LEU A 24 3.30 7.83 4.12
C LEU A 24 2.11 8.74 3.78
N TYR A 25 2.36 10.00 3.43
CA TYR A 25 1.31 10.93 2.99
C TYR A 25 0.55 10.38 1.78
N GLN A 26 1.26 9.96 0.73
CA GLN A 26 0.65 9.43 -0.49
C GLN A 26 -0.13 8.14 -0.24
N LEU A 27 0.42 7.23 0.58
CA LEU A 27 -0.23 6.00 0.99
C LEU A 27 -1.56 6.29 1.71
N LEU A 28 -1.54 7.18 2.70
CA LEU A 28 -2.75 7.55 3.46
C LEU A 28 -3.78 8.25 2.58
N TRP A 29 -3.34 9.08 1.62
CA TRP A 29 -4.23 9.73 0.67
C TRP A 29 -4.89 8.73 -0.28
N GLY A 30 -4.11 7.78 -0.83
CA GLY A 30 -4.64 6.68 -1.64
C GLY A 30 -5.62 5.79 -0.86
N LEU A 31 -5.30 5.47 0.40
CA LEU A 31 -6.20 4.71 1.26
C LEU A 31 -7.48 5.45 1.59
N LYS A 32 -7.42 6.77 1.83
CA LYS A 32 -8.63 7.59 2.00
C LYS A 32 -9.56 7.45 0.80
N TYR A 33 -9.01 7.45 -0.42
CA TYR A 33 -9.80 7.23 -1.63
C TYR A 33 -10.41 5.83 -1.68
N ILE A 34 -9.60 4.77 -1.51
CA ILE A 34 -10.06 3.37 -1.52
C ILE A 34 -11.17 3.13 -0.49
N HIS A 35 -11.00 3.67 0.73
CA HIS A 35 -12.00 3.56 1.79
C HIS A 35 -13.27 4.38 1.50
N SER A 36 -13.16 5.51 0.78
CA SER A 36 -14.33 6.33 0.41
C SER A 36 -15.30 5.61 -0.53
N ILE A 37 -14.82 4.62 -1.29
CA ILE A 37 -15.62 3.75 -2.15
C ILE A 37 -15.95 2.40 -1.48
N ASN A 38 -15.88 2.33 -0.14
CA ASN A 38 -16.18 1.14 0.65
C ASN A 38 -15.31 -0.09 0.33
N VAL A 39 -14.09 0.11 -0.16
CA VAL A 39 -13.14 -0.98 -0.41
C VAL A 39 -12.08 -1.00 0.69
N LEU A 40 -11.68 -2.20 1.14
CA LEU A 40 -10.51 -2.43 1.96
C LEU A 40 -9.45 -3.13 1.10
N HIS A 41 -8.21 -2.65 1.14
CA HIS A 41 -7.12 -3.26 0.38
C HIS A 41 -6.71 -4.64 0.92
N SER A 42 -6.70 -4.80 2.25
CA SER A 42 -6.38 -6.03 2.99
C SER A 42 -4.98 -6.65 2.80
N ASP A 43 -4.18 -6.21 1.83
CA ASP A 43 -2.80 -6.68 1.61
C ASP A 43 -1.81 -5.53 1.42
N LEU A 44 -1.73 -4.63 2.41
CA LEU A 44 -0.80 -3.51 2.38
C LEU A 44 0.60 -3.98 2.80
N LYS A 45 1.52 -3.96 1.85
CA LYS A 45 2.94 -4.28 2.05
C LYS A 45 3.80 -3.54 1.01
N PRO A 46 5.11 -3.35 1.25
CA PRO A 46 5.97 -2.60 0.33
C PRO A 46 6.02 -3.16 -1.11
N SER A 47 5.77 -4.46 -1.32
CA SER A 47 5.72 -5.02 -2.68
C SER A 47 4.48 -4.60 -3.48
N ASN A 48 3.44 -4.13 -2.79
CA ASN A 48 2.16 -3.69 -3.35
C ASN A 48 2.08 -2.14 -3.41
N MET A 49 3.23 -1.48 -3.26
CA MET A 49 3.40 -0.04 -3.39
C MET A 49 4.40 0.19 -4.51
N LEU A 50 3.93 0.75 -5.62
CA LEU A 50 4.74 1.02 -6.79
C LEU A 50 5.20 2.47 -6.78
N LEU A 51 6.43 2.69 -7.21
CA LEU A 51 7.09 3.99 -7.28
C LEU A 51 7.53 4.29 -8.71
N ASN A 52 7.59 5.58 -9.04
CA ASN A 52 8.25 6.09 -10.23
C ASN A 52 9.52 6.89 -9.86
N ALA A 53 10.25 7.37 -10.87
CA ALA A 53 11.45 8.19 -10.67
C ALA A 53 11.22 9.51 -9.89
N ASN A 54 9.98 10.00 -9.83
CA ASN A 54 9.60 11.21 -9.11
C ASN A 54 9.18 10.94 -7.65
N CYS A 55 9.33 9.71 -7.16
CA CYS A 55 8.84 9.28 -5.84
C CYS A 55 7.31 9.32 -5.68
N ASP A 56 6.55 9.31 -6.79
CA ASP A 56 5.10 9.17 -6.73
C ASP A 56 4.74 7.71 -6.38
N LEU A 57 3.88 7.53 -5.38
CA LEU A 57 3.45 6.24 -4.85
C LEU A 57 2.05 5.89 -5.35
N MET A 58 1.90 4.67 -5.86
CA MET A 58 0.61 4.10 -6.21
C MET A 58 0.42 2.75 -5.51
N ILE A 59 -0.79 2.55 -4.99
CA ILE A 59 -1.20 1.28 -4.37
C ILE A 59 -1.64 0.33 -5.48
N CYS A 60 -1.17 -0.91 -5.46
CA CYS A 60 -1.53 -1.94 -6.43
C CYS A 60 -1.86 -3.28 -5.76
N ASP A 61 -2.32 -4.25 -6.56
CA ASP A 61 -2.69 -5.61 -6.13
C ASP A 61 -3.89 -5.66 -5.16
N PHE A 62 -5.07 -5.47 -5.74
CA PHE A 62 -6.36 -5.59 -5.07
C PHE A 62 -6.88 -7.04 -5.03
N GLY A 63 -6.02 -8.06 -5.22
CA GLY A 63 -6.43 -9.47 -5.29
C GLY A 63 -7.08 -10.00 -4.00
N LEU A 64 -6.81 -9.35 -2.87
CA LEU A 64 -7.41 -9.65 -1.56
C LEU A 64 -8.37 -8.56 -1.08
N ALA A 65 -8.69 -7.58 -1.93
CA ALA A 65 -9.54 -6.46 -1.56
C ALA A 65 -10.99 -6.91 -1.31
N ARG A 66 -11.67 -6.24 -0.38
CA ARG A 66 -13.04 -6.59 0.05
C ARG A 66 -13.90 -5.36 0.18
N THR A 67 -15.21 -5.48 -0.03
CA THR A 67 -16.13 -4.37 0.25
C THR A 67 -16.47 -4.35 1.73
N THR A 68 -16.55 -3.19 2.37
CA THR A 68 -16.91 -3.07 3.80
C THR A 68 -18.30 -3.64 4.10
N SER A 69 -19.21 -3.73 3.13
CA SER A 69 -20.49 -4.45 3.31
C SER A 69 -20.31 -5.96 3.57
N GLU A 70 -19.20 -6.55 3.15
CA GLU A 70 -18.85 -7.96 3.38
C GLU A 70 -18.15 -8.17 4.74
N THR A 71 -17.73 -7.09 5.41
CA THR A 71 -16.90 -7.13 6.63
C THR A 71 -17.65 -7.37 7.94
N ASN A 72 -18.97 -7.58 7.89
CA ASN A 72 -19.68 -8.19 9.03
C ASN A 72 -19.18 -9.62 9.35
N PHE A 73 -18.36 -10.21 8.47
CA PHE A 73 -17.60 -11.43 8.73
C PHE A 73 -16.09 -11.18 8.56
N MET A 74 -15.50 -10.34 9.42
CA MET A 74 -14.05 -10.40 9.65
C MET A 74 -13.74 -11.75 10.32
N SER A 75 -13.50 -12.79 9.52
CA SER A 75 -13.03 -14.08 10.02
C SER A 75 -11.65 -13.90 10.65
N GLU A 76 -11.50 -14.38 11.88
CA GLU A 76 -10.34 -14.31 12.79
C GLU A 76 -9.05 -14.98 12.26
N TYR A 77 -8.96 -15.29 10.96
CA TYR A 77 -7.86 -16.06 10.37
C TYR A 77 -6.97 -15.17 9.49
N VAL A 78 -5.80 -14.82 10.02
CA VAL A 78 -4.70 -14.23 9.26
C VAL A 78 -3.74 -15.35 8.89
N VAL A 79 -3.65 -15.69 7.61
CA VAL A 79 -2.65 -16.63 7.10
C VAL A 79 -1.37 -15.85 6.81
N THR A 80 -0.31 -16.14 7.55
CA THR A 80 1.05 -15.71 7.23
C THR A 80 1.69 -16.71 6.26
N ARG A 81 2.25 -16.22 5.15
CA ARG A 81 3.20 -16.95 4.30
C ARG A 81 4.56 -16.29 4.39
#